data_AF-A0A6P0YH39-F1
#
_entry.id   AF-A0A6P0YH39-F1
#
_cell.length_a   1.000
_cell.length_b   1.000
_cell.length_c   1.000
_cell.angle_alpha   90.00
_cell.angle_beta   90.00
_cell.angle_gamma   90.00
#
_symmetry.space_group_name_H-M   'P 1'
#
loop_
_entity.id
_entity.type
_entity.pdbx_description
1 polymer ?
#
loop_
_entity_poly.entity_id
_entity_poly.type
_entity_poly.pdbx_seq_one_letter_code
_entity_poly.pdbx_strand_id
1 'polypeptide(L)'
;ATLQVQDNTQIFALGDLADCQDADGQKVPTTAQVAIQQSDYVAWNIWASVTGRPLLPFRYQPLGEMMALGLDNATLTSLGIKLDGQVAHLARRLVYLYRLPTLDHQMKVAFNWIVNPIQEALSSFSTTNN
;
A
#
# COMPACT_ATOMS: atom_id res chain seq x y z
N ALA A 1 -8.67 -17.42 12.60
CA ALA A 1 -8.27 -18.83 12.34
C ALA A 1 -6.74 -19.00 12.40
N THR A 2 -6.18 -20.19 12.66
CA THR A 2 -4.71 -20.47 12.59
C THR A 2 -4.22 -20.86 11.19
N LEU A 3 -5.11 -20.80 10.19
CA LEU A 3 -4.87 -21.16 8.79
C LEU A 3 -4.52 -22.64 8.56
N GLN A 4 -4.81 -23.50 9.54
CA GLN A 4 -4.81 -24.95 9.36
C GLN A 4 -6.11 -25.41 8.69
N VAL A 5 -6.03 -26.43 7.85
CA VAL A 5 -7.21 -27.10 7.26
C VAL A 5 -7.97 -27.81 8.38
N GLN A 6 -9.31 -27.70 8.37
CA GLN A 6 -10.17 -28.24 9.45
C GLN A 6 -9.94 -29.74 9.70
N ASP A 7 -9.75 -30.51 8.64
CA ASP A 7 -9.58 -31.97 8.72
C ASP A 7 -8.12 -32.42 8.87
N ASN A 8 -7.15 -31.50 8.79
CA ASN A 8 -5.74 -31.85 8.90
C ASN A 8 -4.88 -30.70 9.46
N THR A 9 -4.46 -30.84 10.71
CA THR A 9 -3.64 -29.86 11.44
C THR A 9 -2.20 -29.75 10.93
N GLN A 10 -1.74 -30.67 10.08
CA GLN A 10 -0.42 -30.60 9.44
C GLN A 10 -0.45 -29.85 8.10
N ILE A 11 -1.64 -29.54 7.59
CA ILE A 11 -1.82 -28.83 6.32
C ILE A 11 -2.27 -27.40 6.60
N PHE A 12 -1.58 -26.45 5.98
CA PHE A 12 -1.91 -25.03 6.03
C PHE A 12 -2.42 -24.56 4.66
N ALA A 13 -3.44 -23.70 4.67
CA ALA A 13 -4.00 -23.10 3.46
C ALA A 13 -4.03 -21.57 3.60
N LEU A 14 -3.67 -20.86 2.53
CA LEU A 14 -3.67 -19.40 2.45
C LEU A 14 -4.01 -18.92 1.04
N GLY A 15 -4.29 -17.62 0.90
CA GLY A 15 -4.68 -16.99 -0.35
C GLY A 15 -6.11 -17.34 -0.76
N ASP A 16 -6.38 -17.22 -2.06
CA ASP A 16 -7.76 -17.29 -2.60
C ASP A 16 -8.40 -18.68 -2.47
N LEU A 17 -7.61 -19.73 -2.23
CA LEU A 17 -8.11 -21.08 -1.98
C LEU A 17 -8.56 -21.29 -0.53
N ALA A 18 -8.20 -20.40 0.39
CA ALA A 18 -8.50 -20.52 1.80
C ALA A 18 -9.72 -19.68 2.17
N ASP A 19 -10.87 -20.32 2.38
CA ASP A 19 -12.01 -19.66 3.03
C ASP A 19 -11.75 -19.62 4.54
N CYS A 20 -11.45 -18.44 5.07
CA CYS A 20 -11.15 -18.27 6.49
C CYS A 20 -11.74 -16.99 7.07
N GLN A 21 -11.98 -17.04 8.37
CA GLN A 21 -12.29 -15.87 9.19
C GLN A 21 -11.05 -15.47 9.97
N ASP A 22 -10.84 -14.17 10.14
CA ASP A 22 -9.80 -13.65 11.02
C ASP A 22 -10.07 -14.00 12.50
N ALA A 23 -9.21 -13.58 13.41
CA ALA A 23 -9.36 -13.87 14.83
C ALA A 23 -10.54 -13.14 15.49
N ASP A 24 -11.14 -12.16 14.81
CA ASP A 24 -12.31 -11.42 15.28
C ASP A 24 -13.61 -11.95 14.64
N GLY A 25 -13.53 -13.02 13.84
CA GLY A 25 -14.67 -13.64 13.16
C GLY A 25 -15.10 -12.91 11.88
N GLN A 26 -14.30 -11.95 11.40
CA GLN A 26 -14.60 -11.23 10.17
C GLN A 26 -14.19 -12.04 8.94
N LYS A 27 -15.02 -11.96 7.89
CA LYS A 27 -14.70 -12.57 6.61
C LYS A 27 -13.51 -11.86 5.98
N VAL A 28 -12.48 -12.61 5.65
CA VAL A 28 -11.25 -12.09 5.06
C VAL A 28 -11.45 -11.95 3.54
N PRO A 29 -11.10 -10.80 2.93
CA PRO A 29 -11.24 -10.61 1.48
C PRO A 29 -10.19 -11.42 0.71
N THR A 30 -10.52 -11.87 -0.50
CA THR A 30 -9.61 -12.60 -1.40
C THR A 30 -8.76 -11.60 -2.19
N THR A 31 -7.74 -11.03 -1.54
CA THR A 31 -6.82 -10.07 -2.16
C THR A 31 -5.37 -10.51 -2.01
N ALA A 32 -4.50 -10.02 -2.91
CA ALA A 32 -3.06 -10.27 -2.82
C ALA A 32 -2.47 -9.78 -1.48
N GLN A 33 -2.97 -8.68 -0.93
CA GLN A 33 -2.54 -8.16 0.37
C GLN A 33 -2.85 -9.14 1.51
N VAL A 34 -4.04 -9.76 1.47
CA VAL A 34 -4.41 -10.81 2.42
C VAL A 34 -3.49 -12.01 2.28
N ALA A 35 -3.27 -12.50 1.06
CA ALA A 35 -2.41 -13.66 0.83
C ALA A 35 -0.98 -13.43 1.34
N ILE A 36 -0.43 -12.23 1.14
CA ILE A 36 0.89 -11.84 1.67
C ILE A 36 0.88 -11.85 3.20
N GLN A 37 -0.11 -11.22 3.85
CA GLN A 37 -0.19 -11.23 5.32
C GLN A 37 -0.38 -12.64 5.87
N GLN A 38 -1.22 -13.46 5.25
CA GLN A 38 -1.43 -14.85 5.66
C GLN A 38 -0.14 -15.67 5.56
N SER A 39 0.72 -15.39 4.58
CA SER A 39 1.99 -16.10 4.40
C SER A 39 2.92 -15.97 5.61
N ASP A 40 3.01 -14.79 6.22
CA ASP A 40 3.81 -14.56 7.42
C ASP A 40 3.29 -15.37 8.61
N TYR A 41 1.96 -15.42 8.78
CA TYR A 41 1.31 -16.20 9.83
C TYR A 41 1.49 -17.71 9.62
N VAL A 42 1.35 -18.18 8.37
CA VAL A 42 1.56 -19.60 8.04
C VAL A 42 3.02 -20.00 8.28
N ALA A 43 3.99 -19.17 7.87
CA ALA A 43 5.40 -19.44 8.12
C ALA A 43 5.68 -19.57 9.63
N TRP A 44 5.15 -18.65 10.44
CA TRP A 44 5.24 -18.74 11.91
C TRP A 44 4.56 -20.00 12.45
N ASN A 45 3.36 -20.34 11.98
CA ASN A 45 2.59 -21.47 12.48
C ASN A 45 3.18 -22.82 12.10
N ILE A 46 3.81 -22.93 10.92
CA ILE A 46 4.59 -24.11 10.53
C ILE A 46 5.75 -24.28 11.51
N TRP A 47 6.57 -23.23 11.72
CA TRP A 47 7.66 -23.29 12.68
C TRP A 47 7.19 -23.63 14.10
N ALA A 48 6.09 -23.01 14.55
CA ALA A 48 5.52 -23.23 15.88
C ALA A 48 5.02 -24.66 16.06
N SER A 49 4.37 -25.24 15.05
CA SER A 49 3.88 -26.62 15.08
C SER A 49 5.00 -27.64 15.19
N VAL A 50 6.13 -27.42 14.51
CA VAL A 50 7.30 -28.31 14.57
C VAL A 50 8.07 -28.16 15.89
N THR A 51 8.02 -26.98 16.51
CA THR A 51 8.76 -26.67 17.75
C THR A 51 7.93 -26.77 19.03
N GLY A 52 6.65 -27.17 18.94
CA GLY A 52 5.75 -27.27 20.08
C GLY A 52 5.40 -25.92 20.71
N ARG A 53 5.45 -24.84 19.93
CA ARG A 53 5.07 -23.48 20.33
C ARG A 53 3.59 -23.22 20.02
N PRO A 54 2.94 -22.28 20.73
CA PRO A 54 1.57 -21.92 20.44
C PRO A 54 1.43 -21.30 19.05
N LEU A 55 0.36 -21.67 18.35
CA LEU A 55 0.02 -21.11 17.05
C LEU A 55 -0.55 -19.70 17.18
N LEU A 56 -0.27 -18.87 16.18
CA LEU A 56 -0.72 -17.50 16.09
C LEU A 56 -2.03 -17.43 15.27
N PRO A 57 -3.12 -16.90 15.84
CA PRO A 57 -4.36 -16.70 15.09
C PRO A 57 -4.21 -15.52 14.12
N PHE A 58 -4.53 -15.75 12.85
CA PHE A 58 -4.51 -14.75 11.80
C PHE A 58 -5.44 -13.57 12.12
N ARG A 59 -4.91 -12.35 12.06
CA ARG A 59 -5.65 -11.09 12.18
C ARG A 59 -5.36 -10.25 10.96
N TYR A 60 -6.38 -10.03 10.13
CA TYR A 60 -6.19 -9.22 8.93
C TYR A 60 -6.05 -7.75 9.32
N GLN A 61 -5.03 -7.09 8.79
CA GLN A 61 -4.83 -5.65 8.97
C GLN A 61 -4.96 -4.94 7.61
N PRO A 62 -6.06 -4.23 7.34
CA PRO A 62 -6.18 -3.48 6.10
C PRO A 62 -5.16 -2.33 6.07
N LEU A 63 -4.12 -2.47 5.23
CA LEU A 63 -3.07 -1.47 4.99
C LEU A 63 -3.54 -0.29 4.12
N GLY A 64 -4.73 -0.42 3.51
CA GLY A 64 -5.32 0.57 2.63
C GLY A 64 -5.39 0.10 1.17
N GLU A 65 -6.27 0.72 0.40
CA GLU A 65 -6.45 0.43 -1.03
C GLU A 65 -6.01 1.65 -1.86
N MET A 66 -5.23 1.38 -2.91
CA MET A 66 -4.85 2.35 -3.91
C MET A 66 -5.60 2.02 -5.18
N MET A 67 -6.71 2.73 -5.43
CA MET A 67 -7.50 2.55 -6.65
C MET A 67 -7.29 3.75 -7.56
N ALA A 68 -6.79 3.52 -8.77
CA ALA A 68 -6.68 4.55 -9.79
C ALA A 68 -8.07 4.79 -10.42
N LEU A 69 -8.58 6.03 -10.33
CA LEU A 69 -9.87 6.46 -10.87
C LEU A 69 -9.66 7.33 -12.13
N GLY A 70 -8.76 6.90 -13.03
CA GLY A 70 -8.48 7.57 -14.32
C GLY A 70 -7.18 8.38 -14.35
N LEU A 71 -6.99 9.12 -15.45
CA LEU A 71 -5.74 9.83 -15.79
C LEU A 71 -5.33 10.91 -14.77
N ASP A 72 -6.29 11.51 -14.07
CA ASP A 72 -6.04 12.66 -13.17
C ASP A 72 -6.38 12.41 -11.70
N ASN A 73 -7.03 11.28 -11.35
CA ASN A 73 -7.52 11.04 -10.00
C ASN A 73 -7.06 9.68 -9.47
N ALA A 74 -6.31 9.68 -8.37
CA ALA A 74 -5.97 8.48 -7.62
C ALA A 74 -6.38 8.69 -6.16
N THR A 75 -7.32 7.88 -5.67
CA THR A 75 -7.68 7.88 -4.25
C THR A 75 -6.76 6.90 -3.53
N LEU A 76 -5.85 7.44 -2.74
CA LEU A 76 -5.06 6.68 -1.78
C LEU A 76 -5.85 6.67 -0.47
N THR A 77 -6.49 5.55 -0.16
CA THR A 77 -7.08 5.35 1.18
C THR A 77 -6.09 4.49 1.96
N SER A 78 -5.10 5.10 2.59
CA SER A 78 -4.21 4.42 3.54
C SER A 78 -4.42 5.02 4.93
N LEU A 79 -4.65 4.16 5.94
CA LEU A 79 -4.74 4.56 7.36
C LEU A 79 -5.75 5.68 7.69
N GLY A 80 -6.90 5.71 7.01
CA GLY A 80 -7.97 6.67 7.30
C GLY A 80 -7.75 8.09 6.76
N ILE A 81 -6.67 8.32 5.98
CA ILE A 81 -6.40 9.60 5.35
C ILE A 81 -6.90 9.54 3.90
N LYS A 82 -7.97 10.28 3.60
CA LYS A 82 -8.40 10.58 2.23
C LYS A 82 -7.80 11.91 1.81
N LEU A 83 -6.77 11.87 0.98
CA LEU A 83 -6.23 13.07 0.34
C LEU A 83 -6.76 13.15 -1.08
N ASP A 84 -7.49 14.23 -1.38
CA ASP A 84 -8.04 14.50 -2.70
C ASP A 84 -7.59 15.89 -3.20
N GLY A 85 -7.53 16.09 -4.52
CA GLY A 85 -7.17 17.37 -5.15
C GLY A 85 -5.68 17.76 -5.10
N GLN A 86 -5.38 19.05 -5.28
CA GLN A 86 -4.00 19.55 -5.47
C GLN A 86 -3.05 19.21 -4.31
N VAL A 87 -3.58 19.10 -3.09
CA VAL A 87 -2.80 18.71 -1.90
C VAL A 87 -2.36 17.25 -1.97
N ALA A 88 -3.19 16.35 -2.51
CA ALA A 88 -2.83 14.96 -2.75
C ALA A 88 -1.72 14.83 -3.79
N HIS A 89 -1.76 15.64 -4.86
CA HIS A 89 -0.69 15.69 -5.86
C HIS A 89 0.63 16.18 -5.26
N LEU A 90 0.58 17.20 -4.41
CA LEU A 90 1.77 17.72 -3.72
C LEU A 90 2.35 16.68 -2.75
N ALA A 91 1.50 16.05 -1.93
CA ALA A 91 1.91 15.01 -1.00
C ALA A 91 2.55 13.81 -1.71
N ARG A 92 1.94 13.35 -2.81
CA ARG A 92 2.50 12.29 -3.66
C ARG A 92 3.88 12.68 -4.18
N ARG A 93 4.03 13.89 -4.73
CA ARG A 93 5.31 14.41 -5.23
C ARG A 93 6.39 14.42 -4.15
N LEU A 94 6.07 14.85 -2.94
CA LEU A 94 7.00 14.86 -1.80
C LEU A 94 7.41 13.45 -1.37
N VAL A 95 6.47 12.50 -1.31
CA VAL A 95 6.78 11.09 -0.98
C VAL A 95 7.74 10.48 -2.01
N TYR A 96 7.51 10.72 -3.30
CA TYR A 96 8.43 10.24 -4.35
C TYR A 96 9.80 10.92 -4.28
N LEU A 97 9.84 12.22 -3.96
CA LEU A 97 11.09 12.94 -3.79
C LEU A 97 11.91 12.34 -2.65
N TYR A 98 11.29 12.11 -1.48
CA TYR A 98 11.96 11.48 -0.33
C TYR A 98 12.48 10.06 -0.62
N ARG A 99 11.80 9.33 -1.52
CA ARG A 99 12.14 7.94 -1.86
C ARG A 99 13.31 7.81 -2.84
N LEU A 100 13.82 8.92 -3.40
CA LEU A 100 14.98 8.90 -4.28
C LEU A 100 16.26 8.68 -3.45
N PRO A 101 17.20 7.85 -3.93
CA PRO A 101 18.33 7.34 -3.14
C PRO A 101 19.44 8.36 -2.84
N THR A 102 19.43 9.54 -3.47
CA THR A 102 20.53 10.52 -3.36
C THR A 102 19.99 11.95 -3.31
N LEU A 103 20.48 12.73 -2.35
CA LEU A 103 20.07 14.13 -2.10
C LEU A 103 20.25 15.03 -3.33
N ASP A 104 21.28 14.82 -4.14
CA ASP A 104 21.51 15.61 -5.36
C ASP A 104 20.42 15.42 -6.41
N HIS A 105 19.87 14.21 -6.52
CA HIS A 105 18.74 13.93 -7.41
C HIS A 105 17.44 14.53 -6.87
N GLN A 106 17.24 14.48 -5.55
CA GLN A 106 16.09 15.11 -4.89
C GLN A 106 16.08 16.62 -5.12
N MET A 107 17.24 17.28 -4.95
CA MET A 107 17.38 18.73 -5.13
C MET A 107 17.16 19.16 -6.58
N LYS A 108 17.72 18.43 -7.57
CA LYS A 108 17.49 18.72 -9.00
C LYS A 108 16.02 18.61 -9.40
N VAL A 109 15.33 17.57 -8.92
CA VAL A 109 13.90 17.37 -9.19
C VAL A 109 13.06 18.45 -8.51
N ALA A 110 13.37 18.81 -7.26
CA ALA A 110 12.71 19.89 -6.55
C ALA A 110 12.88 21.24 -7.27
N PHE A 111 14.09 21.55 -7.74
CA PHE A 111 14.37 22.77 -8.49
C PHE A 111 13.59 22.81 -9.81
N ASN A 112 13.59 21.70 -10.56
CA ASN A 112 12.86 21.59 -11.82
C ASN A 112 11.34 21.85 -11.63
N TRP A 113 10.77 21.34 -10.54
CA TRP A 113 9.35 21.55 -10.22
C TRP A 113 9.00 22.99 -9.84
N ILE A 114 9.94 23.76 -9.30
CA ILE A 114 9.75 25.19 -8.99
C ILE A 114 9.92 26.04 -10.25
N VAL A 115 10.89 25.70 -11.10
CA VAL A 115 11.27 26.52 -12.26
C VAL A 115 10.28 26.38 -13.42
N ASN A 116 9.74 25.18 -13.68
CA ASN A 116 8.81 24.96 -14.79
C ASN A 116 7.52 25.81 -14.73
N PRO A 117 6.78 25.89 -13.60
CA PRO A 117 5.59 26.74 -13.54
C PRO A 117 5.92 28.23 -13.64
N ILE A 118 7.13 28.64 -13.23
CA ILE A 118 7.59 30.04 -13.39
C ILE A 118 7.88 30.34 -14.86
N GLN A 119 8.46 29.41 -15.62
CA GLN A 119 8.69 29.57 -17.06
C GLN A 119 7.38 29.61 -17.86
N GLU A 120 6.40 28.77 -17.52
CA GLU A 120 5.07 28.78 -18.12
C GLU A 120 4.27 30.06 -17.80
N ALA A 121 4.42 30.59 -16.58
CA ALA A 121 3.86 31.90 -16.22
C ALA A 121 4.54 33.03 -17.04
N LEU A 122 5.87 33.05 -17.14
CA LEU A 122 6.59 34.08 -17.89
C LEU A 122 6.30 34.04 -19.40
N SER A 123 6.13 32.84 -19.99
CA SER A 123 5.80 32.70 -21.41
C SER A 123 4.35 33.10 -21.71
N SER A 124 3.39 32.77 -20.84
CA SER A 124 2.00 33.21 -20.99
C SER A 124 1.83 34.74 -20.83
N PHE A 125 2.61 35.39 -19.97
CA PHE A 125 2.68 36.85 -19.90
C PHE A 125 3.28 37.49 -21.15
N SER A 126 4.30 36.87 -21.77
CA SER A 126 4.88 37.37 -23.04
C SER A 126 3.95 37.22 -24.25
N THR A 127 3.02 36.27 -24.21
CA THR A 127 2.05 36.01 -25.30
C THR A 127 0.81 36.92 -25.20
N THR A 128 0.53 37.50 -24.02
CA THR A 128 -0.62 38.40 -23.79
C THR A 128 -0.32 39.87 -24.14
N ASN A 129 0.95 40.24 -24.29
CA ASN A 129 1.39 41.62 -24.53
C ASN A 129 1.80 41.89 -26.00
N ASN A 130 1.29 41.13 -26.98
CA ASN A 130 1.48 41.40 -28.41
C ASN A 130 0.17 41.26 -29.17
#